data_AF-A0A521S1D8-F1
#
_entry.id   AF-A0A521S1D8-F1
#
_cell.length_a   1.000
_cell.length_b   1.000
_cell.length_c   1.000
_cell.angle_alpha   90.00
_cell.angle_beta   90.00
_cell.angle_gamma   90.00
#
_symmetry.space_group_name_H-M   'P 1'
#
loop_
_entity.id
_entity.type
_entity.pdbx_description
1 polymer ?
#
loop_
_entity_poly.entity_id
_entity_poly.type
_entity_poly.pdbx_seq_one_letter_code
_entity_poly.pdbx_strand_id
1 'polypeptide(L)' 'MHIVILGSGRLGSRLANALVQKGHRIVIVDAEETKFKNLEEHENIHRVGGNIFNEETADQIGRA' A
#
# COMPACT_ATOMS: atom_id res chain seq x y z
N MET A 1 5.47 10.08 -8.96
CA MET A 1 6.30 9.73 -7.78
C MET A 1 5.89 8.34 -7.30
N HIS A 2 6.83 7.61 -6.70
CA HIS A 2 6.59 6.32 -6.05
C HIS A 2 6.45 6.53 -4.55
N ILE A 3 5.33 6.11 -3.95
CA ILE A 3 5.03 6.37 -2.54
C ILE A 3 4.73 5.05 -1.84
N VAL A 4 5.45 4.78 -0.76
CA VAL A 4 5.21 3.62 0.11
C VAL A 4 4.39 4.06 1.32
N ILE A 5 3.29 3.34 1.58
CA ILE A 5 2.43 3.55 2.75
C ILE A 5 2.48 2.29 3.61
N LEU A 6 2.93 2.45 4.85
CA LEU A 6 2.98 1.36 5.84
C LEU A 6 1.71 1.42 6.71
N GLY A 7 0.82 0.45 6.51
CA GLY A 7 -0.49 0.31 7.15
C GLY A 7 -1.66 0.71 6.26
N SER A 8 -2.59 -0.22 6.00
CA SER A 8 -3.84 -0.06 5.24
C SER A 8 -5.06 0.17 6.15
N GLY A 9 -4.85 0.78 7.31
CA GLY A 9 -5.93 1.23 8.19
C GLY A 9 -6.76 2.39 7.60
N ARG A 10 -7.54 3.06 8.46
CA ARG A 10 -8.42 4.17 8.03
C ARG A 10 -7.68 5.31 7.33
N LEU A 11 -6.53 5.71 7.85
CA LEU A 11 -5.75 6.81 7.27
C LEU A 11 -4.99 6.36 6.02
N GLY A 12 -4.30 5.21 6.10
CA GLY A 12 -3.49 4.70 4.99
C GLY A 12 -4.29 4.46 3.73
N SER A 13 -5.46 3.81 3.84
CA SER A 13 -6.36 3.61 2.69
C SER A 13 -6.89 4.92 2.09
N ARG A 14 -7.32 5.86 2.93
CA ARG A 14 -7.78 7.19 2.46
C ARG A 14 -6.67 7.97 1.77
N LEU A 15 -5.46 7.92 2.31
CA LEU A 15 -4.29 8.57 1.73
C LEU A 15 -3.93 7.92 0.39
N ALA A 16 -3.89 6.59 0.33
CA ALA A 16 -3.60 5.84 -0.89
C ALA A 16 -4.59 6.19 -2.01
N ASN A 17 -5.91 6.16 -1.73
CA ASN A 17 -6.94 6.52 -2.70
C ASN A 17 -6.78 7.98 -3.16
N ALA A 18 -6.56 8.92 -2.23
CA ALA A 18 -6.38 10.33 -2.59
C ALA A 18 -5.13 10.59 -3.45
N LEU A 19 -4.04 9.85 -3.21
CA LEU A 19 -2.79 10.02 -3.96
C LEU A 19 -2.82 9.29 -5.30
N VAL A 20 -3.48 8.13 -5.41
CA VAL A 20 -3.61 7.43 -6.68
C VAL A 20 -4.43 8.23 -7.68
N GLN A 21 -5.50 8.90 -7.22
CA GLN A 21 -6.33 9.80 -8.04
C GLN A 21 -5.56 11.02 -8.55
N LYS A 22 -4.42 11.35 -7.92
CA LYS A 22 -3.48 12.39 -8.39
C LYS A 22 -2.41 11.85 -9.36
N GLY A 23 -2.53 10.60 -9.79
CA GLY A 23 -1.61 9.95 -10.73
C GLY A 23 -0.30 9.46 -10.09
N HIS A 24 -0.28 9.25 -8.77
CA HIS A 24 0.88 8.65 -8.09
C HIS A 24 0.79 7.11 -8.06
N ARG A 25 1.93 6.44 -8.12
CA ARG A 25 2.02 4.99 -7.91
C ARG A 25 2.25 4.72 -6.43
N ILE A 26 1.42 3.88 -5.86
CA ILE A 26 1.35 3.60 -4.43
C ILE A 26 1.67 2.13 -4.20
N VAL A 27 2.61 1.87 -3.29
CA VAL A 27 2.77 0.55 -2.66
C VAL A 27 2.23 0.68 -1.25
N ILE A 28 1.20 -0.08 -0.90
CA ILE A 28 0.63 -0.07 0.44
C ILE A 28 0.76 -1.44 1.09
N VAL A 29 1.22 -1.43 2.34
CA VAL A 29 1.63 -2.62 3.08
C VAL A 29 0.73 -2.79 4.29
N ASP A 30 0.25 -3.98 4.55
CA ASP A 30 -0.39 -4.33 5.82
C ASP A 30 -0.20 -5.82 6.11
N ALA A 31 -0.14 -6.19 7.39
CA ALA A 31 0.01 -7.60 7.78
C ALA A 31 -1.32 -8.36 7.67
N GLU A 32 -2.45 -7.66 7.79
CA GLU A 32 -3.78 -8.24 7.68
C GLU A 32 -4.38 -7.94 6.29
N GLU A 33 -4.54 -8.95 5.43
CA GLU A 33 -5.12 -8.78 4.08
C GLU A 33 -6.50 -8.10 4.09
N THR A 34 -7.29 -8.32 5.14
CA THR A 34 -8.61 -7.72 5.30
C THR A 34 -8.60 -6.19 5.37
N LYS A 35 -7.45 -5.56 5.65
CA LYS A 35 -7.30 -4.10 5.71
C LYS A 35 -7.31 -3.45 4.33
N PHE A 36 -7.06 -4.21 3.27
CA PHE A 36 -7.08 -3.69 1.90
C PHE A 36 -8.50 -3.45 1.36
N LYS A 37 -9.55 -3.87 2.07
CA LYS A 37 -10.95 -3.74 1.63
C LYS A 37 -11.42 -2.31 1.36
N ASN A 38 -10.73 -1.30 1.91
CA ASN A 38 -11.08 0.11 1.74
C ASN A 38 -10.26 0.79 0.60
N LEU A 39 -9.38 0.04 -0.06
CA LEU A 39 -8.63 0.54 -1.22
C LEU A 39 -9.48 0.45 -2.48
N GLU A 40 -9.39 1.49 -3.29
CA GLU A 40 -9.99 1.46 -4.63
C GLU A 40 -9.27 0.43 -5.51
N GLU A 41 -10.00 -0.18 -6.43
CA GLU A 41 -9.39 -0.97 -7.51
C GLU A 41 -8.78 -0.02 -8.51
N HIS A 42 -7.45 0.06 -8.52
CA HIS A 42 -6.71 0.98 -9.37
C HIS A 42 -5.35 0.37 -9.74
N GLU A 43 -4.96 0.43 -11.01
CA GLU A 43 -3.74 -0.22 -11.53
C GLU A 43 -2.45 0.30 -10.87
N ASN A 44 -2.44 1.59 -10.52
CA ASN A 44 -1.35 2.24 -9.78
C ASN A 44 -1.31 1.94 -8.26
N ILE A 45 -2.17 1.09 -7.71
CA ILE A 45 -2.08 0.61 -6.31
C ILE A 45 -1.55 -0.82 -6.31
N HIS A 46 -0.36 -1.00 -5.73
CA HIS A 46 0.20 -2.31 -5.41
C HIS A 46 0.02 -2.61 -3.92
N ARG A 47 -0.45 -3.82 -3.60
CA ARG A 47 -0.72 -4.27 -2.23
C ARG A 47 0.33 -5.29 -1.82
N VAL A 48 0.95 -5.10 -0.66
CA VAL A 48 1.95 -6.03 -0.11
C VAL A 48 1.47 -6.53 1.24
N GLY A 49 1.25 -7.85 1.35
CA GLY A 49 0.90 -8.51 2.61
C GLY A 49 2.16 -8.82 3.41
N GLY A 50 2.27 -8.31 4.64
CA GLY A 50 3.42 -8.63 5.48
C GLY A 50 3.62 -7.70 6.67
N ASN A 51 4.50 -8.13 7.58
CA ASN A 51 4.90 -7.31 8.71
C ASN A 51 5.95 -6.29 8.25
N ILE A 52 5.64 -5.00 8.41
CA ILE A 52 6.49 -3.88 7.99
C ILE A 52 7.88 -3.83 8.65
N PHE A 53 8.08 -4.59 9.73
CA PHE A 53 9.38 -4.70 10.41
C PHE A 53 10.23 -5.89 9.92
N ASN A 54 9.70 -6.72 9.01
CA ASN A 54 10.43 -7.86 8.46
C ASN A 54 11.20 -7.46 7.19
N GLU A 55 12.45 -7.95 7.08
CA GLU A 55 13.31 -7.73 5.90
C GLU A 55 12.67 -8.26 4.61
N GLU A 56 12.01 -9.42 4.67
CA GLU A 56 11.28 -9.99 3.53
C GLU A 56 10.21 -9.04 2.97
N THR A 57 9.48 -8.34 3.84
CA THR A 57 8.45 -7.38 3.41
C THR A 57 9.11 -6.14 2.79
N ALA A 58 10.26 -5.70 3.30
CA ALA A 58 11.03 -4.60 2.70
C ALA A 58 11.54 -4.97 1.29
N ASP A 59 12.03 -6.19 1.10
CA ASP A 59 12.45 -6.72 -0.19
C ASP A 59 11.30 -6.77 -1.19
N GLN A 60 10.10 -7.18 -0.75
CA GLN A 60 8.90 -7.18 -1.60
C GLN A 60 8.50 -5.75 -2.02
N ILE A 61 8.53 -4.78 -1.09
CA ILE A 61 8.26 -3.36 -1.39
C ILE A 61 9.24 -2.83 -2.43
N GLY A 62 10.53 -3.18 -2.35
CA GLY A 62 11.55 -2.74 -3.27
C GLY A 62 11.43 -3.29 -4.70
N ARG A 63 10.62 -4.33 -4.91
CA ARG A 63 10.37 -4.96 -6.22
C ARG A 63 9.06 -4.51 -6.88
N ALA A 64 8.21 -3.80 -6.15
CA ALA A 64 6.92 -3.28 -6.60
C ALA A 64 7.06 -1.91 -7.30
#